data_AF-A0A949UBU4-F1
#
_entry.id   AF-A0A949UBU4-F1
#
_cell.length_a   1.000
_cell.length_b   1.000
_cell.length_c   1.000
_cell.angle_alpha   90.00
_cell.angle_beta   90.00
_cell.angle_gamma   90.00
#
_symmetry.space_group_name_H-M   'P 1'
#
loop_
_entity.id
_entity.type
_entity.pdbx_description
1 polymer ?
#
loop_
_entity_poly.entity_id
_entity_poly.type
_entity_poly.pdbx_seq_one_letter_code
_entity_poly.pdbx_strand_id
1 'polypeptide(L)'
;TSLIQTIGRAARNLDGTVLLYADQTTPSIAFALKETERRRAIQEAYNQANGITPQSIVRPLDMSLASIVEADYTDLTGAEVDGIPDFKSQEELDAYIAKLENDMREAAKRFEFEAAAKLRDMIKELRTKEFLFA
;
A
#
# COMPACT_ATOMS: atom_id res chain seq x y z
N THR A 1 -10.36 -24.22 1.16
CA THR A 1 -8.96 -23.79 1.42
C THR A 1 -8.68 -22.31 1.15
N SER A 2 -9.69 -21.47 0.88
CA SER A 2 -9.50 -20.01 0.66
C SER A 2 -9.43 -19.22 1.98
N LEU A 3 -10.33 -19.49 2.94
CA LEU A 3 -10.41 -18.73 4.21
C LEU A 3 -9.08 -18.72 4.99
N ILE A 4 -8.41 -19.86 5.10
CA ILE A 4 -7.12 -19.97 5.80
C ILE A 4 -6.04 -19.10 5.13
N GLN A 5 -6.01 -19.05 3.80
CA GLN A 5 -5.06 -18.23 3.06
C GLN A 5 -5.33 -16.74 3.28
N THR A 6 -6.60 -16.32 3.27
CA THR A 6 -6.99 -14.94 3.56
C THR A 6 -6.65 -14.55 4.99
N ILE A 7 -6.96 -15.40 5.97
CA ILE A 7 -6.60 -15.19 7.39
C ILE A 7 -5.08 -15.05 7.55
N GLY A 8 -4.31 -15.88 6.85
CA GLY A 8 -2.85 -15.86 6.90
C GLY A 8 -2.21 -14.54 6.46
N ARG A 9 -2.92 -13.70 5.67
CA ARG A 9 -2.41 -12.37 5.30
C ARG A 9 -2.29 -11.44 6.51
N ALA A 10 -3.17 -11.59 7.51
CA ALA A 10 -3.16 -10.79 8.74
C ALA A 10 -2.04 -11.21 9.72
N ALA A 11 -1.54 -12.44 9.63
CA ALA A 11 -0.55 -13.01 10.55
C ALA A 11 0.86 -12.39 10.45
N ARG A 12 1.07 -11.39 9.59
CA ARG A 12 2.34 -10.66 9.42
C ARG A 12 2.44 -9.41 10.29
N ASN A 13 1.40 -9.12 11.07
CA ASN A 13 1.34 -7.97 11.98
C ASN A 13 1.03 -8.44 13.40
N LEU A 14 1.58 -7.73 14.39
CA LEU A 14 1.38 -8.01 15.82
C LEU A 14 -0.12 -8.06 16.20
N ASP A 15 -0.90 -7.10 15.73
CA ASP A 15 -2.33 -6.94 16.04
C ASP A 15 -3.22 -7.47 14.90
N GLY A 16 -2.68 -8.40 14.10
CA GLY A 16 -3.34 -9.00 12.95
C GLY A 16 -4.71 -9.58 13.31
N THR A 17 -5.78 -8.90 12.87
CA THR A 17 -7.17 -9.26 13.17
C THR A 17 -7.95 -9.54 11.88
N VAL A 18 -8.83 -10.54 11.92
CA VAL A 18 -9.68 -10.92 10.79
C VAL A 18 -11.13 -10.95 11.24
N LEU A 19 -11.99 -10.25 10.51
CA LEU A 19 -13.43 -10.22 10.73
C LEU A 19 -14.11 -11.00 9.61
N LEU A 20 -14.90 -12.01 9.96
CA LEU A 20 -15.69 -12.80 9.02
C LEU A 20 -17.17 -12.42 9.18
N TYR A 21 -17.72 -11.69 8.21
CA TYR A 21 -19.14 -11.37 8.17
C TYR A 21 -19.91 -12.56 7.57
N ALA A 22 -20.71 -13.22 8.39
CA ALA A 22 -21.56 -14.32 7.97
C ALA A 22 -22.75 -14.46 8.92
N ASP A 23 -23.94 -14.75 8.37
CA ASP A 23 -25.13 -14.99 9.19
C ASP A 23 -25.08 -16.32 9.95
N GLN A 24 -24.34 -17.30 9.40
CA GLN A 24 -24.19 -18.63 10.00
C GLN A 24 -22.77 -19.15 9.85
N THR A 25 -22.33 -19.97 10.81
CA THR A 25 -21.05 -20.65 10.76
C THR A 25 -21.13 -21.87 9.84
N THR A 26 -20.60 -21.73 8.62
CA THR A 26 -20.46 -22.86 7.70
C THR A 26 -19.36 -23.84 8.17
N PRO A 27 -19.37 -25.12 7.72
CA PRO A 27 -18.30 -26.06 8.04
C PRO A 27 -16.90 -25.57 7.65
N SER A 28 -16.79 -24.80 6.56
CA SER A 28 -15.54 -24.19 6.11
C SER A 28 -15.03 -23.11 7.07
N ILE A 29 -15.95 -22.29 7.62
CA ILE A 29 -15.62 -21.27 8.64
C ILE A 29 -15.20 -21.97 9.92
N ALA A 30 -15.98 -22.95 10.39
CA ALA A 30 -15.68 -23.71 11.61
C ALA A 30 -14.30 -24.38 11.52
N PHE A 31 -13.97 -25.00 10.38
CA PHE A 31 -12.66 -25.58 10.14
C PHE A 31 -11.54 -24.54 10.16
N ALA A 32 -11.73 -23.40 9.48
CA ALA A 32 -10.72 -22.33 9.43
C ALA A 32 -10.46 -21.71 10.82
N LEU A 33 -11.51 -21.48 11.61
CA LEU A 33 -11.40 -20.98 12.99
C LEU A 33 -10.64 -21.99 13.87
N LYS A 34 -11.05 -23.26 13.85
CA LYS A 34 -10.41 -24.33 14.64
C LYS A 34 -8.92 -24.47 14.32
N GLU A 35 -8.55 -24.45 13.04
CA GLU A 35 -7.13 -24.56 12.65
C GLU A 35 -6.34 -23.31 13.01
N THR A 36 -6.95 -22.13 12.95
CA THR A 36 -6.32 -20.86 13.36
C THR A 36 -6.07 -20.84 14.87
N GLU A 37 -7.06 -21.21 15.68
CA GLU A 37 -6.94 -21.31 17.14
C GLU A 37 -5.91 -22.36 17.55
N ARG A 38 -5.93 -23.55 16.93
CA ARG A 38 -4.95 -24.61 17.19
C ARG A 38 -3.52 -24.12 16.96
N ARG A 39 -3.28 -23.40 15.85
CA ARG A 39 -1.94 -22.85 15.53
C ARG A 39 -1.54 -21.75 16.51
N ARG A 40 -2.44 -20.83 16.84
CA ARG A 40 -2.19 -19.75 17.78
C ARG A 40 -1.81 -20.29 19.16
N ALA A 41 -2.54 -21.28 19.68
CA ALA A 41 -2.24 -21.89 20.97
C ALA A 41 -0.83 -22.52 21.02
N ILE A 42 -0.42 -23.21 19.95
CA ILE A 42 0.94 -23.78 19.86
C ILE A 42 2.00 -22.68 19.83
N GLN A 43 1.76 -21.60 19.08
CA GLN A 43 2.68 -20.47 18.98
C GLN A 43 2.82 -19.73 20.31
N GLU A 44 1.72 -19.48 21.01
CA GLU A 44 1.72 -18.84 22.33
C GLU A 44 2.45 -19.70 23.36
N ALA A 45 2.18 -21.01 23.40
CA ALA A 45 2.87 -21.93 24.29
C ALA A 45 4.38 -21.97 24.00
N TYR A 46 4.77 -22.02 22.73
CA TYR A 46 6.18 -21.97 22.32
C TYR A 46 6.83 -20.64 22.73
N ASN A 47 6.15 -19.51 22.50
CA ASN A 47 6.65 -18.19 22.87
C ASN A 47 6.86 -18.06 24.37
N GLN A 48 5.89 -18.51 25.18
CA GLN A 48 5.99 -18.51 26.64
C GLN A 48 7.14 -19.40 27.13
N ALA A 49 7.24 -20.62 26.60
CA ALA A 49 8.29 -21.56 26.99
C ALA A 49 9.71 -21.07 26.65
N ASN A 50 9.85 -20.22 25.62
CA ASN A 50 11.13 -19.69 25.15
C ASN A 50 11.35 -18.20 25.49
N GLY A 51 10.45 -17.56 26.23
CA GLY A 51 10.54 -16.13 26.55
C GLY A 51 10.49 -15.19 25.34
N ILE A 52 9.86 -15.61 24.23
CA ILE A 52 9.78 -14.83 22.99
C ILE A 52 8.62 -13.84 23.11
N THR A 53 8.92 -12.55 22.95
CA THR A 53 7.90 -11.51 22.80
C THR A 53 7.64 -11.27 21.31
N PRO A 54 6.41 -11.46 20.80
CA PRO A 54 6.11 -11.20 19.40
C PRO A 54 6.41 -9.75 19.00
N GLN A 55 7.05 -9.56 17.85
CA GLN A 55 7.36 -8.25 17.29
C GLN A 55 7.07 -8.24 15.79
N SER A 56 6.62 -7.09 15.27
CA SER A 56 6.47 -6.92 13.83
C SER A 56 7.84 -6.78 13.17
N ILE A 57 8.05 -7.49 12.06
CA ILE A 57 9.30 -7.39 11.30
C ILE A 57 9.37 -6.02 10.62
N VAL A 58 10.33 -5.20 11.02
CA VAL A 58 10.68 -3.97 10.30
C VAL A 58 11.63 -4.36 9.17
N ARG A 59 11.12 -4.43 7.94
CA ARG A 59 11.97 -4.65 6.76
C ARG A 59 12.49 -3.28 6.30
N PRO A 60 13.81 -3.01 6.39
CA PRO A 60 14.35 -1.79 5.83
C PRO A 60 14.09 -1.79 4.32
N LEU A 61 13.55 -0.68 3.83
CA LEU A 61 13.56 -0.41 2.39
C LEU A 61 15.04 -0.24 1.99
N ASP A 62 15.42 -0.75 0.83
CA ASP A 62 16.78 -0.59 0.31
C ASP A 62 16.97 0.89 -0.08
N MET A 63 17.41 1.70 0.89
CA MET A 63 17.52 3.16 0.79
C MET A 63 18.79 3.63 0.07
N SER A 64 19.48 2.74 -0.66
CA SER A 64 20.67 3.14 -1.44
C SER A 64 20.33 4.22 -2.48
N LEU A 65 19.10 4.22 -2.99
CA LEU A 65 18.60 5.24 -3.92
C LEU A 65 18.07 6.50 -3.23
N ALA A 66 17.62 6.42 -1.98
CA ALA A 66 17.01 7.57 -1.28
C ALA A 66 18.04 8.65 -0.88
N SER A 67 19.27 8.24 -0.55
CA SER A 67 20.35 9.17 -0.19
C SER A 67 20.83 10.06 -1.35
N ILE A 68 20.66 9.61 -2.60
CA ILE A 68 20.97 10.40 -3.80
C ILE A 68 19.84 11.40 -4.08
N VAL A 69 18.60 11.03 -3.75
CA VAL A 69 17.39 11.84 -3.96
C VAL A 69 17.31 12.99 -2.95
N GLU A 70 17.68 12.81 -1.67
CA GLU A 70 17.58 13.92 -0.69
C GLU A 70 18.57 15.07 -0.95
N ALA A 71 19.70 14.84 -1.64
CA ALA A 71 20.67 15.89 -1.93
C ALA A 71 20.23 16.87 -3.03
N ASP A 72 19.39 16.43 -3.98
CA ASP A 72 18.99 17.22 -5.16
C ASP A 72 17.59 17.87 -5.04
N TYR A 73 16.80 17.56 -4.01
CA TYR A 73 15.38 17.98 -3.92
C TYR A 73 15.14 19.32 -3.21
N THR A 74 16.19 20.08 -2.88
CA THR A 74 16.06 21.31 -2.08
C THR A 74 15.49 22.50 -2.89
N ASP A 75 15.37 22.42 -4.21
CA ASP A 75 15.13 23.60 -5.07
C ASP A 75 13.87 23.58 -5.97
N LEU A 76 12.83 22.80 -5.66
CA LEU A 76 11.62 22.72 -6.51
C LEU A 76 10.35 23.37 -5.95
N THR A 77 10.47 24.47 -5.23
CA THR A 77 9.32 25.36 -4.95
C THR A 77 9.29 26.52 -5.94
N GLY A 78 8.81 26.28 -7.16
CA GLY A 78 8.55 27.38 -8.10
C GLY A 78 8.67 27.00 -9.57
N ALA A 79 7.68 26.30 -10.10
CA ALA A 79 7.42 26.32 -11.54
C ALA A 79 5.91 26.34 -11.76
N GLU A 80 5.44 27.40 -12.40
CA GLU A 80 4.04 27.61 -12.78
C GLU A 80 3.52 26.42 -13.60
N VAL A 81 2.34 25.94 -13.23
CA VAL A 81 1.70 24.76 -13.82
C VAL A 81 0.96 25.19 -15.09
N ASP A 82 1.71 25.37 -16.18
CA ASP A 82 1.13 25.63 -17.49
C ASP A 82 0.57 24.32 -18.08
N GLY A 83 -0.74 24.25 -18.31
CA GLY A 83 -1.34 23.22 -19.19
C GLY A 83 -2.12 22.07 -18.56
N ILE A 84 -2.76 22.23 -17.39
CA ILE A 84 -3.77 21.25 -16.94
C ILE A 84 -5.01 21.37 -17.84
N PRO A 85 -5.43 20.30 -18.55
CA PRO A 85 -6.68 20.31 -19.32
C PRO A 85 -7.88 20.53 -18.39
N ASP A 86 -8.87 21.30 -18.85
CA ASP A 86 -10.13 21.44 -18.13
C ASP A 86 -10.93 20.12 -18.28
N PHE A 87 -11.12 19.40 -17.17
CA PHE A 87 -11.80 18.10 -17.16
C PHE A 87 -13.31 18.30 -17.07
N LYS A 88 -14.07 17.65 -17.95
CA LYS A 88 -15.54 17.81 -17.99
C LYS A 88 -16.26 16.78 -17.11
N SER A 89 -15.57 15.74 -16.68
CA SER A 89 -16.11 14.69 -15.80
C SER A 89 -15.02 14.06 -14.92
N GLN A 90 -15.47 13.42 -13.84
CA GLN A 90 -14.63 12.62 -12.95
C GLN A 90 -13.93 11.47 -13.69
N GLU A 91 -14.63 10.82 -14.62
CA GLU A 91 -14.08 9.71 -15.42
C GLU A 91 -12.93 10.17 -16.33
N GLU A 92 -13.00 11.39 -16.89
CA GLU A 92 -11.92 11.97 -17.69
C GLU A 92 -10.69 12.28 -16.84
N LEU A 93 -10.89 12.76 -15.61
CA LEU A 93 -9.82 13.02 -14.65
C LEU A 93 -9.12 11.71 -14.24
N ASP A 94 -9.88 10.67 -13.89
CA ASP A 94 -9.35 9.36 -13.49
C ASP A 94 -8.54 8.70 -14.63
N ALA A 95 -9.05 8.78 -15.86
CA ALA A 95 -8.35 8.27 -17.03
C ALA A 95 -7.03 9.02 -17.28
N TYR A 96 -7.02 10.34 -17.08
CA TYR A 96 -5.82 11.15 -17.22
C TYR A 96 -4.79 10.85 -16.12
N ILE A 97 -5.23 10.70 -14.86
CA ILE A 97 -4.37 10.27 -13.75
C ILE A 97 -3.76 8.89 -14.03
N ALA A 98 -4.56 7.94 -14.52
CA ALA A 98 -4.06 6.60 -14.85
C ALA A 98 -2.98 6.62 -15.95
N LYS A 99 -3.14 7.51 -16.95
CA LYS A 99 -2.12 7.74 -17.98
C LYS A 99 -0.83 8.29 -17.36
N LEU A 100 -0.93 9.35 -16.55
CA LEU A 100 0.23 9.95 -15.88
C LEU A 100 0.94 8.96 -14.97
N GLU A 101 0.21 8.08 -14.28
CA GLU A 101 0.80 7.01 -13.47
C GLU A 101 1.61 6.02 -14.32
N ASN A 102 1.14 5.70 -15.53
CA ASN A 102 1.89 4.84 -16.44
C ASN A 102 3.16 5.55 -16.92
N ASP A 103 3.04 6.80 -17.36
CA ASP A 103 4.18 7.61 -17.81
C ASP A 103 5.22 7.78 -16.69
N MET A 104 4.79 7.96 -15.43
CA MET A 104 5.65 8.03 -14.25
C MET A 104 6.40 6.72 -14.02
N ARG A 105 5.71 5.57 -14.15
CA ARG A 105 6.33 4.24 -14.02
C ARG A 105 7.32 3.98 -15.17
N GLU A 106 7.03 4.45 -16.37
CA GLU A 106 7.94 4.34 -17.52
C GLU A 106 9.19 5.21 -17.34
N ALA A 107 9.05 6.46 -16.91
CA ALA A 107 10.17 7.34 -16.58
C ALA A 107 11.06 6.73 -15.49
N ALA A 108 10.46 6.17 -14.43
CA ALA A 108 11.20 5.47 -13.38
C ALA A 108 11.95 4.23 -13.91
N LYS A 109 11.35 3.45 -14.83
CA LYS A 109 12.03 2.32 -15.49
C LYS A 109 13.22 2.77 -16.35
N ARG A 110 13.17 3.97 -16.93
CA ARG A 110 14.26 4.57 -17.71
C ARG A 110 15.29 5.31 -16.84
N PHE A 111 15.16 5.25 -15.50
CA PHE A 111 16.00 6.01 -14.55
C PHE A 111 15.90 7.54 -14.70
N GLU A 112 14.82 8.05 -15.30
CA GLU A 112 14.52 9.49 -15.43
C GLU A 112 13.77 9.98 -14.18
N PHE A 113 14.47 10.01 -13.04
CA PHE A 113 13.84 10.27 -11.74
C PHE A 113 13.25 11.68 -11.60
N GLU A 114 13.86 12.69 -12.21
CA GLU A 114 13.30 14.06 -12.23
C GLU A 114 11.96 14.11 -12.96
N ALA A 115 11.84 13.43 -14.10
CA ALA A 115 10.59 13.37 -14.86
C ALA A 115 9.52 12.60 -14.07
N ALA A 116 9.89 11.48 -13.44
CA ALA A 116 8.99 10.73 -12.58
C ALA A 116 8.51 11.55 -11.36
N ALA A 117 9.38 12.37 -10.77
CA ALA A 117 9.03 13.25 -9.66
C ALA A 117 8.04 14.34 -10.08
N LYS A 118 8.26 14.99 -11.23
CA LYS A 118 7.32 15.97 -11.79
C LYS A 118 5.95 15.35 -12.05
N LEU A 119 5.91 14.15 -12.62
CA LEU A 119 4.67 13.42 -12.87
C LEU A 119 3.94 13.05 -11.56
N ARG A 120 4.68 12.63 -10.52
CA ARG A 120 4.14 12.35 -9.19
C ARG A 120 3.47 13.58 -8.57
N ASP A 121 4.15 14.72 -8.63
CA ASP A 121 3.67 15.96 -8.02
C ASP A 121 2.42 16.49 -8.76
N MET A 122 2.40 16.36 -10.09
CA MET A 122 1.21 16.65 -10.91
C MET A 122 0.03 15.71 -10.59
N ILE A 123 0.27 14.41 -10.44
CA ILE A 123 -0.78 13.45 -10.02
C ILE A 123 -1.34 13.83 -8.65
N LYS A 124 -0.48 14.25 -7.71
CA LYS A 124 -0.91 14.66 -6.36
C LYS A 124 -1.81 15.91 -6.41
N GLU A 125 -1.48 16.87 -7.25
CA GLU A 125 -2.30 18.07 -7.46
C GLU A 125 -3.66 17.70 -8.08
N LEU A 126 -3.67 16.84 -9.10
CA LEU A 126 -4.90 16.39 -9.77
C LEU A 126 -5.81 15.58 -8.84
N ARG A 127 -5.26 14.69 -8.03
CA ARG A 127 -6.01 13.95 -6.98
C ARG A 127 -6.56 14.86 -5.90
N THR A 128 -5.95 16.02 -5.66
CA THR A 128 -6.51 17.02 -4.74
C THR A 128 -7.71 17.72 -5.37
N LYS A 129 -7.70 17.92 -6.69
CA LYS A 129 -8.84 18.46 -7.46
C LYS A 129 -9.96 17.42 -7.65
N GLU A 130 -9.63 16.13 -7.65
CA GLU A 130 -10.59 15.01 -7.61
C GLU A 130 -11.61 15.17 -6.47
N PHE A 131 -11.14 15.59 -5.29
CA PHE A 131 -11.99 15.86 -4.13
C PHE A 131 -12.94 17.07 -4.30
N LEU A 132 -12.80 17.89 -5.34
CA LEU A 132 -13.70 19.03 -5.61
C LEU A 132 -14.94 18.62 -6.43
N PHE A 133 -14.93 17.44 -7.05
CA PHE A 133 -16.06 16.89 -7.82
C PHE A 133 -16.88 15.84 -7.05
N ALA A 134 -16.44 15.47 -5.83
CA ALA A 134 -17.13 14.58 -4.91
C ALA A 134 -18.04 15.35 -3.95
#